data_AF-A0A6D0XTY3-F1
#
_entry.id   AF-A0A6D0XTY3-F1
#
_cell.length_a   1.000
_cell.length_b   1.000
_cell.length_c   1.000
_cell.angle_alpha   90.00
_cell.angle_beta   90.00
_cell.angle_gamma   90.00
#
_symmetry.space_group_name_H-M   'P 1'
#
loop_
_entity.id
_entity.type
_entity.pdbx_description
1 polymer ?
#
loop_
_entity_poly.entity_id
_entity_poly.type
_entity_poly.pdbx_seq_one_letter_code
_entity_poly.pdbx_strand_id
1 'polypeptide(L)'
;MCVTGIDVRAVEQGDDAWHKLRLGVITASEVHNVIAKPRSGKKWPDMKMSYFHTLLAEVCTGVAPEVNAKALAWGKQYENDARTLFEFTSGVNVTESPIIYRDESMR
;
A
#
# COMPACT_ATOMS: atom_id res chain seq x y z
N MET A 1 -6.08 15.12 15.64
CA MET A 1 -5.58 16.11 14.67
C MET A 1 -5.23 15.33 13.41
N CYS A 2 -5.79 15.66 12.24
CA CYS A 2 -5.48 14.92 11.01
C CYS A 2 -4.02 15.20 10.62
N VAL A 3 -3.15 14.18 10.70
CA VAL A 3 -1.69 14.30 10.49
C VAL A 3 -1.35 14.76 9.06
N THR A 4 -2.23 14.49 8.10
CA THR A 4 -2.01 14.75 6.66
C THR A 4 -2.94 15.80 6.07
N GLY A 5 -3.95 16.26 6.81
CA GLY A 5 -4.99 17.18 6.30
C GLY A 5 -5.94 16.57 5.26
N ILE A 6 -5.85 15.26 5.00
CA ILE A 6 -6.70 14.53 4.05
C ILE A 6 -7.83 13.85 4.81
N ASP A 7 -9.08 13.99 4.34
CA ASP A 7 -10.19 13.19 4.86
C ASP A 7 -10.15 11.77 4.27
N VAL A 8 -9.68 10.82 5.08
CA VAL A 8 -9.52 9.41 4.70
C VAL A 8 -10.83 8.77 4.23
N ARG A 9 -11.99 9.26 4.67
CA ARG A 9 -13.30 8.70 4.28
C ARG A 9 -13.69 8.98 2.83
N ALA A 10 -13.09 10.01 2.23
CA ALA A 10 -13.34 10.42 0.87
C ALA A 10 -12.25 9.92 -0.12
N VAL A 11 -11.38 9.01 0.34
CA VAL A 11 -10.26 8.51 -0.47
C VAL A 11 -10.59 7.14 -1.03
N GLU A 12 -10.58 7.02 -2.36
CA GLU A 12 -10.74 5.74 -3.05
C GLU A 12 -9.38 5.14 -3.44
N GLN A 13 -9.37 3.83 -3.65
CA GLN A 13 -8.15 3.12 -4.05
C GLN A 13 -7.71 3.55 -5.45
N GLY A 14 -6.51 4.12 -5.53
CA GLY A 14 -5.90 4.61 -6.78
C GLY A 14 -5.97 6.13 -6.95
N ASP A 15 -6.61 6.86 -6.05
CA ASP A 15 -6.60 8.32 -6.06
C ASP A 15 -5.22 8.90 -5.73
N ASP A 16 -4.96 10.13 -6.18
CA ASP A 16 -3.75 10.89 -5.78
C ASP A 16 -3.63 11.02 -4.26
N ALA A 17 -4.76 11.21 -3.57
CA ALA A 17 -4.80 11.27 -2.11
C ALA A 17 -4.43 9.92 -1.48
N TRP A 18 -4.82 8.81 -2.09
CA TRP A 18 -4.45 7.46 -1.65
C TRP A 18 -2.94 7.22 -1.78
N HIS A 19 -2.34 7.66 -2.88
CA HIS A 19 -0.89 7.59 -3.05
C HIS A 19 -0.15 8.45 -2.01
N LYS A 20 -0.61 9.67 -1.75
CA LYS A 20 -0.03 10.56 -0.72
C LYS A 20 -0.11 9.97 0.68
N LEU A 21 -1.23 9.32 1.02
CA LEU A 21 -1.43 8.67 2.32
C LEU A 21 -0.50 7.45 2.54
N ARG A 22 0.10 6.91 1.48
CA ARG A 22 1.02 5.75 1.54
C ARG A 22 2.49 6.12 1.55
N LEU A 23 2.83 7.39 1.36
CA LEU A 23 4.22 7.85 1.27
C LEU A 23 4.97 7.55 2.56
N GLY A 24 6.03 6.74 2.48
CA GLY A 24 6.85 6.38 3.62
C GLY A 24 6.17 5.47 4.64
N VAL A 25 5.01 4.89 4.30
CA VAL A 25 4.25 3.95 5.14
C VAL A 25 4.64 2.52 4.79
N ILE A 26 4.76 1.64 5.79
CA ILE A 26 5.01 0.22 5.51
C ILE A 26 3.71 -0.42 5.03
N THR A 27 3.64 -0.73 3.74
CA THR A 27 2.42 -1.27 3.13
C THR A 27 2.40 -2.79 3.12
N ALA A 28 1.19 -3.38 3.13
CA ALA A 28 1.02 -4.83 3.17
C ALA A 28 1.66 -5.58 1.98
N SER A 29 1.70 -4.97 0.79
CA SER A 29 2.34 -5.56 -0.39
C SER A 29 3.85 -5.67 -0.25
N GLU A 30 4.49 -4.73 0.45
CA GLU A 30 5.95 -4.62 0.58
C GLU A 30 6.49 -5.14 1.92
N VAL A 31 5.62 -5.52 2.87
CA VAL A 31 6.02 -6.02 4.21
C VAL A 31 6.95 -7.24 4.15
N HIS A 32 6.87 -8.02 3.06
CA HIS A 32 7.75 -9.15 2.82
C HIS A 32 9.24 -8.75 2.79
N ASN A 33 9.57 -7.53 2.35
CA ASN A 33 10.93 -6.97 2.39
C ASN A 33 11.38 -6.67 3.82
N VAL A 34 10.47 -6.24 4.69
CA VAL A 34 10.76 -5.87 6.09
C VAL A 34 11.06 -7.11 6.92
N ILE A 35 10.32 -8.20 6.70
CA ILE A 35 10.47 -9.46 7.45
C ILE A 35 11.54 -10.39 6.86
N ALA A 36 12.14 -10.03 5.72
CA ALA A 36 13.17 -10.81 5.06
C ALA A 36 14.36 -11.08 6.00
N LYS A 37 14.77 -12.35 6.08
CA LYS A 37 15.88 -12.81 6.93
C LYS A 37 17.10 -13.13 6.07
N PRO A 38 18.33 -12.84 6.55
CA PRO A 38 19.53 -13.24 5.84
C PRO A 38 19.70 -14.76 5.88
N ARG A 39 20.34 -15.32 4.85
CA ARG A 39 20.69 -16.75 4.80
C ARG A 39 21.70 -17.14 5.88
N SER A 40 22.58 -16.21 6.27
CA SER A 40 23.55 -16.39 7.36
C SER A 40 23.90 -15.03 7.99
N GLY A 41 24.25 -15.03 9.28
CA GLY A 41 24.63 -13.83 10.02
C GLY A 41 23.44 -12.96 10.45
N LYS A 42 23.72 -11.71 10.82
CA LYS A 42 22.73 -10.73 11.35
C LYS A 42 22.53 -9.50 10.47
N LYS A 43 23.20 -9.43 9.32
CA LYS A 43 23.07 -8.29 8.41
C LYS A 43 21.71 -8.29 7.73
N TRP A 44 21.19 -7.11 7.41
CA TRP A 44 19.95 -7.01 6.65
C TRP A 44 20.19 -7.48 5.21
N PRO A 45 19.26 -8.26 4.62
CA PRO A 45 19.31 -8.60 3.21
C PRO A 45 19.22 -7.37 2.31
N ASP A 46 19.78 -7.45 1.11
CA ASP A 46 19.79 -6.35 0.15
C ASP A 46 18.37 -5.85 -0.19
N MET A 47 17.39 -6.75 -0.28
CA MET A 47 15.98 -6.39 -0.51
C MET A 47 15.43 -5.51 0.61
N LYS A 48 15.77 -5.81 1.87
CA LYS A 48 15.35 -5.03 3.03
C LYS A 48 16.00 -3.65 3.04
N MET A 49 17.29 -3.57 2.69
CA MET A 49 18.01 -2.30 2.55
C MET A 49 17.47 -1.46 1.39
N SER A 50 17.16 -2.08 0.26
CA SER A 50 16.57 -1.42 -0.90
C SER A 50 15.22 -0.79 -0.53
N TYR A 51 14.31 -1.57 0.07
CA TYR A 51 13.00 -1.06 0.49
C TYR A 51 13.12 0.03 1.56
N PHE A 52 14.09 -0.08 2.49
CA PHE A 52 14.38 0.96 3.45
C PHE A 52 14.79 2.29 2.78
N HIS A 53 15.65 2.24 1.76
CA HIS A 53 16.00 3.45 1.00
C HIS A 53 14.83 4.00 0.19
N THR A 54 13.95 3.15 -0.35
CA THR A 54 12.72 3.58 -1.02
C THR A 54 11.83 4.39 -0.09
N LEU A 55 11.53 3.85 1.11
CA LEU A 55 10.70 4.57 2.09
C LEU A 55 11.33 5.89 2.54
N LEU A 56 12.65 5.92 2.74
CA LEU A 56 13.36 7.16 3.06
C LEU A 56 13.27 8.17 1.92
N ALA A 57 13.42 7.73 0.67
CA ALA A 57 13.28 8.59 -0.49
C ALA A 57 11.88 9.20 -0.55
N GLU A 58 10.81 8.38 -0.41
CA GLU A 58 9.42 8.86 -0.42
C GLU A 58 9.14 9.92 0.66
N VAL A 59 9.70 9.76 1.86
CA VAL A 59 9.57 10.74 2.95
C VAL A 59 10.30 12.05 2.61
N CYS A 60 11.52 11.95 2.06
CA CYS A 60 12.34 13.11 1.75
C CYS A 60 11.86 13.88 0.51
N THR A 61 11.33 13.19 -0.50
CA THR A 61 10.89 13.81 -1.76
C THR A 61 9.40 14.14 -1.77
N GLY A 62 8.61 13.51 -0.91
CA GLY A 62 7.15 13.62 -0.92
C GLY A 62 6.50 13.03 -2.17
N VAL A 63 7.24 12.23 -2.95
CA VAL A 63 6.76 11.59 -4.17
C VAL A 63 7.19 10.12 -4.22
N ALA A 64 6.27 9.25 -4.64
CA ALA A 64 6.55 7.87 -4.98
C ALA A 64 6.53 7.72 -6.51
N PRO A 65 7.49 7.03 -7.12
CA PRO A 65 7.47 6.78 -8.54
C PRO A 65 6.25 5.93 -8.91
N GLU A 66 5.52 6.34 -9.93
CA GLU A 66 4.39 5.57 -10.44
C GLU A 66 4.90 4.32 -11.14
N VAL A 67 4.57 3.15 -10.58
CA VAL A 67 4.89 1.87 -11.20
C VAL A 67 3.79 1.55 -12.21
N ASN A 68 3.98 1.98 -13.45
CA ASN A 68 3.05 1.69 -14.53
C ASN A 68 3.24 0.25 -15.06
N ALA A 69 2.76 -0.72 -14.28
CA ALA A 69 2.78 -2.13 -14.66
C ALA A 69 1.44 -2.53 -15.31
N LYS A 70 1.50 -3.27 -16.43
CA LYS A 70 0.31 -3.84 -17.10
C LYS A 70 -0.58 -4.64 -16.15
N ALA A 71 0.02 -5.29 -15.15
CA ALA A 71 -0.70 -6.04 -14.12
C ALA A 71 -1.57 -5.15 -13.22
N LEU A 72 -1.12 -3.94 -12.88
CA LEU A 72 -1.89 -3.00 -12.06
C LEU A 72 -3.08 -2.44 -12.83
N ALA A 73 -2.88 -2.08 -14.10
CA ALA A 73 -3.96 -1.62 -14.98
C ALA A 73 -5.05 -2.70 -15.15
N TRP A 74 -4.64 -3.95 -15.36
CA TRP A 74 -5.56 -5.09 -15.40
C TRP A 74 -6.31 -5.27 -14.08
N GLY A 75 -5.60 -5.21 -12.95
CA GLY A 75 -6.21 -5.30 -11.62
C GLY A 75 -7.30 -4.26 -11.41
N LYS A 76 -7.03 -2.99 -11.75
CA LYS A 76 -8.02 -1.90 -11.62
C LYS A 76 -9.22 -2.11 -12.54
N GLN A 77 -9.02 -2.62 -13.76
CA GLN A 77 -10.10 -2.86 -14.71
C GLN A 77 -11.10 -3.92 -14.23
N TYR A 78 -10.60 -5.01 -13.62
CA TYR A 78 -11.43 -6.18 -13.27
C TYR A 78 -11.78 -6.28 -11.79
N GLU A 79 -11.43 -5.29 -10.97
CA GLU A 79 -11.65 -5.30 -9.52
C GLU A 79 -13.14 -5.43 -9.16
N ASN A 80 -14.00 -4.64 -9.83
CA ASN A 80 -15.45 -4.63 -9.58
C ASN A 80 -16.12 -5.96 -10.00
N ASP A 81 -15.70 -6.52 -11.13
CA ASP A 81 -16.22 -7.81 -11.62
C ASP A 81 -15.82 -8.94 -10.66
N ALA A 82 -14.56 -8.95 -10.21
CA ALA A 82 -14.06 -9.93 -9.25
C ALA A 82 -14.81 -9.87 -7.93
N ARG A 83 -15.12 -8.65 -7.44
CA ARG A 83 -15.88 -8.45 -6.21
C ARG A 83 -17.33 -8.90 -6.35
N THR A 84 -18.01 -8.51 -7.42
CA THR A 84 -19.40 -8.90 -7.68
C THR A 84 -19.53 -10.42 -7.74
N LEU A 85 -18.59 -11.09 -8.41
CA LEU A 85 -18.55 -12.55 -8.48
C LEU A 85 -18.27 -13.17 -7.10
N PHE A 86 -17.37 -12.59 -6.32
CA PHE A 86 -17.10 -13.04 -4.96
C PHE A 86 -18.33 -12.93 -4.06
N GLU A 87 -19.02 -11.79 -4.05
CA GLU A 87 -20.25 -11.58 -3.27
C GLU A 87 -21.34 -12.59 -3.65
N PHE A 88 -21.54 -12.79 -4.96
CA PHE A 88 -22.50 -13.77 -5.48
C PHE A 88 -22.18 -15.21 -5.05
N THR A 89 -20.91 -15.61 -5.12
CA THR A 89 -20.49 -16.99 -4.83
C THR A 89 -20.38 -17.30 -3.35
N SER A 90 -19.99 -16.32 -2.54
CA SER A 90 -19.77 -16.48 -1.09
C SER A 90 -20.99 -16.14 -0.25
N GLY A 91 -21.97 -15.42 -0.80
CA GLY A 91 -23.17 -14.99 -0.10
C GLY A 91 -22.92 -13.96 1.00
N VAL A 92 -21.77 -13.27 0.97
CA VAL A 92 -21.44 -12.16 1.87
C VAL A 92 -21.39 -10.85 1.12
N ASN A 93 -21.74 -9.75 1.80
CA ASN A 93 -21.59 -8.41 1.25
C ASN A 93 -20.18 -7.89 1.53
N VAL A 94 -19.57 -7.26 0.52
CA VAL A 94 -18.25 -6.63 0.62
C VAL A 94 -18.43 -5.12 0.56
N THR A 95 -17.76 -4.41 1.47
CA THR A 95 -17.73 -2.94 1.48
C THR A 95 -16.31 -2.48 1.22
N GLU A 96 -16.17 -1.44 0.40
CA GLU A 96 -14.87 -0.82 0.18
C GLU A 96 -14.39 -0.13 1.45
N SER A 97 -13.08 -0.14 1.64
CA SER A 97 -12.43 0.57 2.73
C SER A 97 -11.32 1.44 2.18
N PRO A 98 -11.17 2.67 2.69
CA PRO A 98 -9.96 3.45 2.47
C PRO A 98 -8.77 2.79 3.18
N ILE A 99 -7.60 3.44 3.10
CA ILE A 99 -6.41 2.99 3.81
C ILE A 99 -6.66 2.92 5.33
N ILE A 100 -6.22 1.82 5.95
CA ILE A 100 -6.31 1.60 7.39
C ILE A 100 -4.88 1.59 7.96
N TYR A 101 -4.63 2.48 8.91
CA TYR A 101 -3.39 2.49 9.67
C TYR A 101 -3.51 1.62 10.91
N ARG A 102 -2.40 1.00 11.32
CA ARG A 102 -2.35 0.18 12.52
C ARG A 102 -2.57 1.01 13.79
N ASP A 103 -2.01 2.21 13.82
CA ASP A 103 -2.02 3.10 14.98
C ASP A 103 -2.01 4.58 14.55
N GLU A 104 -2.05 5.47 15.54
CA GLU A 104 -2.13 6.92 15.35
C GLU A 104 -0.85 7.53 14.73
N SER A 105 0.26 6.79 14.66
CA SER A 105 1.48 7.27 14.02
C SER A 105 1.37 7.34 12.49
N MET A 106 0.35 6.65 11.93
CA MET A 106 0.06 6.59 10.50
C MET A 106 1.27 6.15 9.65
N ARG A 107 2.08 5.19 10.15
CA ARG A 107 3.28 4.66 9.50
C ARG A 107 3.39 3.15 9.54
#